data_AF-A0A7X7ESS8-F1
#
_entry.id   AF-A0A7X7ESS8-F1
#
_cell.length_a   1.000
_cell.length_b   1.000
_cell.length_c   1.000
_cell.angle_alpha   90.00
_cell.angle_beta   90.00
_cell.angle_gamma   90.00
#
_symmetry.space_group_name_H-M   'P 1'
#
loop_
_entity.id
_entity.type
_entity.pdbx_description
1 polymer ?
#
loop_
_entity_poly.entity_id
_entity_poly.type
_entity_poly.pdbx_seq_one_letter_code
_entity_poly.pdbx_strand_id
1 'polypeptide(L)'
;PREEHHRNPIRELYIKSALLELFAILLENAQALQTSQPADQLQIIRLAIEFITLRYSKKTLTLGDIADAVHLSEDYFGLLFRQHVGTTPMRYLRTVRIEQSKLLLTQTQLTIGEIAARVGFEDPLHFSRVFHQHVGRPPRLYRSKRALGHK
;
A
#
# COMPACT_ATOMS: atom_id res chain seq x y z
N PRO A 1 34.23 30.64 43.83
CA PRO A 1 34.10 31.79 42.90
C PRO A 1 33.93 31.26 41.47
N ARG A 2 32.74 31.48 40.89
CA ARG A 2 32.30 30.90 39.62
C ARG A 2 32.92 31.70 38.47
N GLU A 3 33.65 31.03 37.58
CA GLU A 3 34.13 31.61 36.33
C GLU A 3 32.93 31.84 35.39
N GLU A 4 32.37 33.05 35.42
CA GLU A 4 31.48 33.54 34.36
C GLU A 4 32.31 33.74 33.09
N HIS A 5 32.39 32.67 32.31
CA HIS A 5 32.89 32.67 30.94
C HIS A 5 32.05 33.66 30.13
N HIS A 6 32.49 34.92 30.06
CA HIS A 6 31.86 35.97 29.24
C HIS A 6 31.80 35.46 27.80
N ARG A 7 30.62 35.01 27.38
CA ARG A 7 30.36 34.62 25.99
C ARG A 7 30.65 35.84 25.14
N ASN A 8 31.73 35.80 24.37
CA ASN A 8 32.03 36.86 23.42
C ASN A 8 30.86 36.95 22.41
N PRO A 9 30.05 38.02 22.46
CA PRO A 9 28.82 38.10 21.66
C PRO A 9 29.12 38.08 20.16
N ILE A 10 30.32 38.53 19.77
CA ILE A 10 30.78 38.48 18.38
C ILE A 10 31.05 37.04 17.94
N ARG A 11 31.66 36.21 18.80
CA ARG A 11 31.87 34.79 18.51
C ARG A 11 30.54 34.04 18.38
N GLU A 12 29.58 34.37 19.23
CA GLU A 12 28.23 33.81 19.14
C GLU A 12 27.54 34.18 17.82
N LEU A 13 27.70 35.43 17.36
CA LEU A 13 27.17 35.89 16.08
C LEU A 13 27.82 35.16 14.90
N TYR A 14 29.14 34.95 14.93
CA TYR A 14 29.84 34.17 13.89
C TYR A 14 29.35 32.73 13.83
N ILE A 15 29.19 32.07 14.98
CA ILE A 15 28.67 30.68 15.03
C ILE A 15 27.24 30.63 14.48
N LYS A 16 26.38 31.57 14.88
CA LYS A 16 25.00 31.67 14.36
C LYS A 16 24.97 31.88 12.85
N SER A 17 25.83 32.75 12.32
CA SER A 17 25.94 32.98 10.88
C SER A 17 26.36 31.72 10.13
N ALA A 18 27.41 31.03 10.59
CA ALA A 18 27.88 29.81 9.97
C ALA A 18 26.84 28.67 10.03
N LEU A 19 26.09 28.57 11.12
CA LEU A 19 24.99 27.61 11.24
C LEU A 19 23.84 27.92 10.27
N LEU A 20 23.46 29.19 10.12
CA LEU A 20 22.42 29.59 9.19
C LEU A 20 22.82 29.33 7.74
N GLU A 21 24.07 29.60 7.39
CA GLU A 21 24.62 29.31 6.06
C GLU A 21 24.64 27.81 5.78
N LEU A 22 25.08 27.00 6.76
CA LEU A 22 25.01 25.54 6.67
C LEU A 22 23.57 25.06 6.49
N PHE A 23 22.61 25.61 7.25
CA PHE A 23 21.20 25.24 7.10
C PHE A 23 20.63 25.63 5.73
N ALA A 24 21.00 26.79 5.20
CA ALA A 24 20.58 27.19 3.85
C ALA A 24 21.08 26.20 2.79
N ILE A 25 22.37 25.85 2.84
CA ILE A 25 22.98 24.86 1.94
C ILE A 25 22.32 23.48 2.09
N LEU A 26 22.05 23.05 3.32
CA LEU A 26 21.36 21.77 3.57
C LEU A 26 19.92 21.79 3.05
N LEU A 27 19.20 22.91 3.15
CA LEU A 27 17.85 23.06 2.62
C LEU A 27 17.82 23.08 1.09
N GLU A 28 18.74 23.79 0.45
CA GLU A 28 18.89 23.79 -1.02
C GLU A 28 19.19 22.39 -1.56
N ASN A 29 20.11 21.67 -0.90
CA ASN A 29 20.43 20.29 -1.28
C ASN A 29 19.30 19.31 -0.96
N ALA A 30 18.58 19.48 0.15
CA ALA A 30 17.41 18.66 0.44
C ALA A 30 16.31 18.86 -0.60
N GLN A 31 16.09 20.09 -1.07
CA GLN A 31 15.16 20.38 -2.16
C GLN A 31 15.62 19.75 -3.49
N ALA A 32 16.93 19.80 -3.78
CA ALA A 32 17.51 19.15 -4.96
C ALA A 32 17.51 17.61 -4.90
N LEU A 33 17.39 17.00 -3.71
CA LEU A 33 17.16 15.57 -3.55
C LEU A 33 15.66 15.22 -3.66
N GLN A 34 14.77 16.11 -3.19
CA GLN A 34 13.31 16.00 -3.33
C GLN A 34 12.80 16.13 -4.77
N THR A 35 13.61 16.63 -5.71
CA THR A 35 13.28 16.63 -7.14
C THR A 35 13.31 15.25 -7.78
N SER A 36 13.68 14.19 -7.04
CA SER A 36 13.49 12.78 -7.44
C SER A 36 12.02 12.31 -7.29
N GLN A 37 11.04 13.18 -7.58
CA GLN A 37 9.61 12.88 -7.43
C GLN A 37 9.15 11.55 -8.07
N PRO A 38 9.64 11.11 -9.25
CA PRO A 38 9.22 9.84 -9.84
C PRO A 38 9.68 8.63 -9.04
N ALA A 39 10.88 8.68 -8.45
CA ALA A 39 11.45 7.57 -7.69
C ALA A 39 10.73 7.40 -6.33
N ASP A 40 10.41 8.51 -5.68
CA ASP A 40 9.68 8.53 -4.40
C ASP A 40 8.24 8.07 -4.58
N GLN A 41 7.55 8.54 -5.62
CA GLN A 41 6.19 8.08 -5.94
C GLN A 41 6.14 6.58 -6.24
N LEU A 42 7.10 6.05 -7.02
CA LEU A 42 7.15 4.63 -7.32
C LEU A 42 7.39 3.80 -6.04
N GLN A 43 8.18 4.31 -5.09
CA GLN A 43 8.38 3.66 -3.79
C GLN A 43 7.10 3.65 -2.95
N ILE A 44 6.36 4.76 -2.91
CA ILE A 44 5.04 4.85 -2.28
C ILE A 44 4.09 3.80 -2.86
N ILE A 45 4.03 3.66 -4.19
CA ILE A 45 3.16 2.69 -4.85
C ILE A 45 3.59 1.25 -4.55
N ARG A 46 4.89 0.96 -4.51
CA ARG A 46 5.39 -0.36 -4.10
C ARG A 46 4.95 -0.72 -2.69
N LEU A 47 5.10 0.20 -1.73
CA LEU A 47 4.67 0.01 -0.34
C LEU A 47 3.15 -0.21 -0.24
N ALA A 48 2.36 0.55 -1.00
CA ALA A 48 0.91 0.36 -1.04
C ALA A 48 0.51 -1.03 -1.59
N ILE A 49 1.16 -1.48 -2.67
CA ILE A 49 0.91 -2.81 -3.24
C ILE A 49 1.30 -3.91 -2.25
N GLU A 50 2.44 -3.77 -1.58
CA GLU A 50 2.87 -4.70 -0.54
C GLU A 50 1.86 -4.76 0.61
N PHE A 51 1.42 -3.60 1.11
CA PHE A 51 0.42 -3.51 2.16
C PHE A 51 -0.89 -4.21 1.76
N ILE A 52 -1.39 -3.97 0.55
CA ILE A 52 -2.56 -4.67 0.02
C ILE A 52 -2.33 -6.18 -0.04
N THR A 53 -1.16 -6.61 -0.51
CA THR A 53 -0.82 -8.03 -0.69
C THR A 53 -0.68 -8.77 0.64
N LEU A 54 -0.21 -8.10 1.69
CA LEU A 54 -0.11 -8.67 3.04
C LEU A 54 -1.45 -8.68 3.77
N ARG A 55 -2.39 -7.79 3.41
CA ARG A 55 -3.64 -7.56 4.16
C ARG A 55 -4.92 -7.85 3.37
N TYR A 56 -4.85 -8.38 2.15
CA TYR A 56 -6.03 -8.54 1.27
C TYR A 56 -7.17 -9.33 1.91
N SER A 57 -6.86 -10.28 2.80
CA SER A 57 -7.83 -11.14 3.49
C SER A 57 -8.60 -10.42 4.61
N LYS A 58 -8.17 -9.23 5.04
CA LYS A 58 -8.92 -8.40 6.00
C LYS A 58 -10.27 -8.04 5.36
N LYS A 59 -11.39 -8.42 5.99
CA LYS A 59 -12.75 -8.21 5.47
C LYS A 59 -13.02 -6.72 5.17
N THR A 60 -12.73 -5.86 6.13
CA THR A 60 -12.95 -4.41 6.10
C THR A 60 -11.63 -3.65 5.87
N LEU A 61 -10.94 -3.94 4.77
CA LEU A 61 -9.82 -3.11 4.32
C LEU A 61 -10.36 -1.94 3.49
N THR A 62 -10.12 -0.71 3.92
CA THR A 62 -10.64 0.51 3.28
C THR A 62 -9.57 1.22 2.44
N LEU A 63 -9.98 2.26 1.68
CA LEU A 63 -9.03 3.13 0.99
C LEU A 63 -8.17 3.91 2.00
N GLY A 64 -8.80 4.45 3.05
CA GLY A 64 -8.13 5.12 4.18
C GLY A 64 -7.04 4.25 4.82
N ASP A 65 -7.33 2.99 5.13
CA ASP A 65 -6.34 2.06 5.69
C ASP A 65 -5.06 1.97 4.84
N ILE A 66 -5.21 1.99 3.51
CA ILE A 66 -4.08 1.87 2.56
C ILE A 66 -3.37 3.22 2.41
N ALA A 67 -4.11 4.31 2.34
CA ALA A 67 -3.57 5.67 2.23
C ALA A 67 -2.76 6.05 3.48
N ASP A 68 -3.27 5.70 4.67
CA ASP A 68 -2.60 5.89 5.95
C ASP A 68 -1.29 5.11 6.04
N ALA A 69 -1.26 3.88 5.50
CA ALA A 69 -0.07 3.03 5.46
C ALA A 69 1.08 3.63 4.63
N VAL A 70 0.78 4.59 3.75
CA VAL A 70 1.76 5.35 2.96
C VAL A 70 1.76 6.85 3.27
N HIS A 71 1.11 7.26 4.37
CA HIS A 71 1.06 8.63 4.88
C HIS A 71 0.53 9.67 3.88
N LEU A 72 -0.47 9.31 3.08
CA LEU A 72 -1.14 10.20 2.13
C LEU A 72 -2.63 10.34 2.43
N SER A 73 -3.23 11.44 1.96
CA SER A 73 -4.69 11.54 1.93
C SER A 73 -5.28 10.56 0.91
N GLU A 74 -6.51 10.10 1.15
CA GLU A 74 -7.21 9.16 0.27
C GLU A 74 -7.30 9.66 -1.19
N ASP A 75 -7.62 10.95 -1.36
CA ASP A 75 -7.78 11.57 -2.67
C ASP A 75 -6.48 11.56 -3.47
N TYR A 76 -5.38 12.01 -2.84
CA TYR A 76 -4.08 12.06 -3.50
C TYR A 76 -3.54 10.66 -3.76
N PHE A 77 -3.66 9.75 -2.80
CA PHE A 77 -3.27 8.35 -2.96
C PHE A 77 -4.05 7.67 -4.10
N GLY A 78 -5.37 7.86 -4.16
CA GLY A 78 -6.21 7.29 -5.21
C GLY A 78 -5.82 7.75 -6.61
N LEU A 79 -5.50 9.04 -6.77
CA LEU A 79 -5.01 9.61 -8.02
C LEU A 79 -3.63 9.03 -8.38
N LEU A 80 -2.68 9.09 -7.46
CA LEU A 80 -1.30 8.63 -7.67
C LEU A 80 -1.26 7.14 -8.02
N PHE A 81 -1.99 6.31 -7.28
CA PHE A 81 -2.05 4.88 -7.53
C PHE A 81 -2.64 4.58 -8.91
N ARG A 82 -3.69 5.31 -9.34
CA ARG A 82 -4.26 5.13 -10.67
C ARG A 82 -3.29 5.55 -11.78
N GLN A 83 -2.50 6.61 -11.57
CA GLN A 83 -1.50 7.04 -12.56
C GLN A 83 -0.41 6.00 -12.78
N HIS A 84 0.07 5.36 -11.70
CA HIS A 84 1.17 4.38 -11.77
C HIS A 84 0.70 2.94 -12.06
N VAL A 85 -0.47 2.53 -11.57
CA VAL A 85 -0.97 1.14 -11.66
C VAL A 85 -2.07 0.99 -12.72
N GLY A 86 -2.67 2.09 -13.18
CA GLY A 86 -3.73 2.10 -14.19
C GLY A 86 -5.14 1.76 -13.66
N THR A 87 -5.30 1.53 -12.35
CA THR A 87 -6.57 1.17 -11.72
C THR A 87 -6.68 1.76 -10.31
N THR A 88 -7.86 1.76 -9.70
CA THR A 88 -8.01 2.27 -8.33
C THR A 88 -7.51 1.26 -7.30
N PRO A 89 -7.04 1.70 -6.11
CA PRO A 89 -6.56 0.79 -5.06
C PRO A 89 -7.60 -0.28 -4.67
N MET A 90 -8.87 0.12 -4.53
CA MET A 90 -9.96 -0.80 -4.18
C MET A 90 -10.31 -1.78 -5.31
N ARG A 91 -10.06 -1.43 -6.57
CA ARG A 91 -10.20 -2.38 -7.69
C ARG A 91 -9.00 -3.33 -7.74
N TYR A 92 -7.79 -2.84 -7.47
CA TYR A 92 -6.60 -3.68 -7.35
C TYR A 92 -6.73 -4.71 -6.22
N LEU A 93 -7.16 -4.29 -5.04
CA LEU A 93 -7.47 -5.20 -3.92
C LEU A 93 -8.45 -6.30 -4.34
N ARG A 94 -9.54 -5.94 -5.03
CA ARG A 94 -10.50 -6.93 -5.54
C ARG A 94 -9.85 -7.93 -6.48
N THR A 95 -9.01 -7.47 -7.40
CA THR A 95 -8.23 -8.36 -8.28
C THR A 95 -7.35 -9.32 -7.49
N VAL A 96 -6.58 -8.81 -6.51
CA VAL A 96 -5.75 -9.66 -5.64
C VAL A 96 -6.58 -10.74 -4.95
N ARG A 97 -7.73 -10.37 -4.35
CA ARG A 97 -8.61 -11.32 -3.68
C ARG A 97 -9.15 -12.40 -4.64
N ILE A 98 -9.50 -12.02 -5.88
CA ILE A 98 -9.96 -12.98 -6.89
C ILE A 98 -8.84 -13.91 -7.31
N GLU A 99 -7.64 -13.40 -7.57
CA GLU A 99 -6.48 -14.22 -7.94
C GLU A 99 -6.12 -15.24 -6.85
N GLN A 100 -6.14 -14.82 -5.58
CA GLN A 100 -5.94 -15.73 -4.45
C GLN A 100 -7.06 -16.77 -4.34
N SER A 101 -8.31 -16.40 -4.64
CA SER A 101 -9.42 -17.35 -4.63
C SER A 101 -9.31 -18.42 -5.71
N LYS A 102 -8.72 -18.11 -6.89
CA LYS A 102 -8.48 -19.08 -7.97
C LYS A 102 -7.53 -20.19 -7.51
N LEU A 103 -6.51 -19.85 -6.73
CA LEU A 103 -5.58 -20.82 -6.13
C LEU A 103 -6.34 -21.73 -5.16
N LEU A 104 -7.09 -21.17 -4.21
CA LEU A 104 -7.87 -21.96 -3.24
C LEU A 104 -8.91 -22.86 -3.91
N LEU A 105 -9.56 -22.38 -4.98
CA LEU A 105 -10.53 -23.15 -5.75
C LEU A 105 -9.93 -24.37 -6.46
N THR A 106 -8.63 -24.34 -6.78
CA THR A 106 -7.95 -25.41 -7.52
C THR A 106 -7.10 -26.32 -6.64
N GLN A 107 -6.69 -25.84 -5.46
CA GLN A 107 -5.76 -26.53 -4.56
C GLN A 107 -6.41 -27.09 -3.29
N THR A 108 -7.68 -26.76 -3.01
CA THR A 108 -8.35 -27.14 -1.76
C THR A 108 -9.77 -27.65 -2.00
N GLN A 109 -10.33 -28.30 -0.98
CA GLN A 109 -11.73 -28.75 -0.96
C GLN A 109 -12.67 -27.83 -0.17
N LEU A 110 -12.18 -26.65 0.21
CA LEU A 110 -12.97 -25.64 0.93
C LEU A 110 -14.26 -25.32 0.18
N THR A 111 -15.34 -25.07 0.91
CA THR A 111 -16.58 -24.57 0.31
C THR A 111 -16.38 -23.17 -0.26
N ILE A 112 -17.27 -22.76 -1.17
CA ILE A 112 -17.22 -21.40 -1.75
C ILE A 112 -17.33 -20.32 -0.67
N GLY A 113 -18.12 -20.55 0.39
CA GLY A 113 -18.26 -19.63 1.51
C GLY A 113 -16.97 -19.50 2.33
N GLU A 114 -16.28 -20.61 2.59
CA GLU A 114 -14.99 -20.59 3.28
C GLU A 114 -13.89 -19.90 2.47
N ILE A 115 -13.90 -20.07 1.14
CA ILE A 115 -12.97 -19.37 0.24
C ILE A 115 -13.26 -17.87 0.26
N ALA A 116 -14.53 -17.47 0.14
CA ALA A 116 -14.95 -16.07 0.22
C ALA A 116 -14.45 -15.43 1.52
N ALA A 117 -14.68 -16.09 2.66
CA ALA A 117 -14.23 -15.60 3.96
C ALA A 117 -12.70 -15.49 4.04
N ARG A 118 -11.95 -16.48 3.54
CA ARG A 118 -10.47 -16.48 3.56
C ARG A 118 -9.86 -15.39 2.69
N VAL A 119 -10.50 -15.04 1.58
CA VAL A 119 -10.02 -13.97 0.68
C VAL A 119 -10.63 -12.61 1.01
N GLY A 120 -11.29 -12.46 2.16
CA GLY A 120 -11.74 -11.16 2.67
C GLY A 120 -13.08 -10.68 2.13
N PHE A 121 -13.93 -11.56 1.61
CA PHE A 121 -15.33 -11.26 1.31
C PHE A 121 -16.22 -11.67 2.48
N GLU A 122 -17.10 -10.76 2.91
CA GLU A 122 -18.08 -11.04 3.98
C GLU A 122 -19.25 -11.89 3.47
N ASP A 123 -19.73 -11.58 2.26
CA ASP A 123 -20.85 -12.26 1.63
C ASP A 123 -20.37 -13.19 0.49
N PRO A 124 -20.58 -14.51 0.61
CA PRO A 124 -20.28 -15.49 -0.45
C PRO A 124 -21.02 -15.23 -1.78
N LEU A 125 -22.22 -14.63 -1.74
CA LEU A 125 -22.97 -14.27 -2.95
C LEU A 125 -22.32 -13.10 -3.66
N HIS A 126 -21.95 -12.04 -2.92
CA HIS A 126 -21.15 -10.94 -3.45
C HIS A 126 -19.83 -11.43 -4.06
N PHE A 127 -19.08 -12.29 -3.33
CA PHE A 127 -17.87 -12.92 -3.87
C PHE A 127 -18.12 -13.61 -5.21
N SER A 128 -19.17 -14.44 -5.29
CA SER A 128 -19.47 -15.21 -6.50
C SER A 128 -19.79 -14.32 -7.70
N ARG A 129 -20.50 -13.20 -7.48
CA ARG A 129 -20.77 -12.20 -8.53
C ARG A 129 -19.49 -11.51 -9.00
N VAL A 130 -18.66 -11.04 -8.06
CA VAL A 130 -17.39 -10.37 -8.39
C VAL A 130 -16.43 -11.32 -9.11
N PHE A 131 -16.34 -12.57 -8.65
CA PHE A 131 -15.53 -13.60 -9.31
C PHE A 131 -16.00 -13.85 -10.75
N HIS A 132 -17.31 -14.02 -10.95
CA HIS A 132 -17.84 -14.24 -12.30
C HIS A 132 -17.58 -13.06 -13.23
N GLN A 133 -17.78 -11.82 -12.75
CA GLN A 133 -17.46 -10.61 -13.52
C GLN A 133 -15.98 -10.52 -13.89
N HIS A 134 -15.08 -10.97 -13.01
CA HIS A 134 -13.64 -10.91 -13.24
C HIS A 134 -13.12 -12.04 -14.13
N VAL A 135 -13.65 -13.26 -13.96
CA VAL A 135 -13.10 -14.50 -14.54
C VAL A 135 -13.94 -15.02 -15.72
N GLY A 136 -15.16 -14.53 -15.90
CA GLY A 136 -16.08 -14.95 -16.97
C GLY A 136 -16.90 -16.21 -16.65
N ARG A 137 -16.69 -16.86 -15.50
CA ARG A 137 -17.48 -18.03 -15.05
C ARG A 137 -17.60 -18.11 -13.53
N PRO A 138 -18.67 -18.71 -12.98
CA PRO A 138 -18.86 -18.85 -11.53
C PRO A 138 -17.75 -19.65 -10.82
N PRO A 139 -17.45 -19.37 -9.54
CA PRO A 139 -16.43 -20.09 -8.76
C PRO A 139 -16.59 -21.62 -8.78
N ARG A 140 -17.83 -22.10 -8.67
CA ARG A 140 -18.15 -23.54 -8.70
C ARG A 140 -17.73 -24.21 -10.01
N LEU A 141 -17.91 -23.51 -11.13
CA LEU A 141 -17.53 -24.00 -12.46
C LEU A 141 -16.03 -23.81 -12.74
N TYR A 142 -15.38 -22.87 -12.05
CA TYR A 142 -13.95 -22.67 -12.15
C TYR A 142 -13.14 -23.79 -11.45
N ARG A 143 -13.71 -24.40 -10.39
CA ARG A 143 -13.06 -25.50 -9.66
C ARG A 143 -12.72 -26.65 -10.62
N SER A 144 -11.43 -26.92 -10.77
CA SER A 144 -10.94 -28.07 -11.54
C SER A 144 -11.20 -29.36 -10.76
N LYS A 145 -11.66 -30.42 -11.45
CA LYS A 145 -11.89 -31.75 -10.87
C LYS A 145 -10.61 -32.46 -10.37
N ARG A 146 -9.41 -31.86 -10.52
CA ARG A 146 -8.14 -32.50 -10.12
C ARG A 146 -7.97 -32.75 -8.61
N ALA A 147 -8.85 -32.23 -7.75
CA ALA A 147 -8.84 -32.53 -6.31
C ALA A 147 -9.64 -33.80 -5.91
N LEU A 148 -10.20 -34.56 -6.86
CA LEU A 148 -10.87 -35.85 -6.63
C LEU A 148 -9.90 -37.07 -6.66
N GLY A 149 -8.66 -36.87 -6.22
CA GLY A 149 -7.64 -37.92 -6.28
C GLY A 149 -6.71 -37.88 -5.08
N HIS A 150 -7.21 -38.23 -3.91
CA HIS A 150 -6.47 -39.06 -2.96
C HIS A 150 -7.48 -39.87 -2.14
N LYS A 151 -7.47 -41.18 -2.41
CA LYS A 151 -7.95 -42.22 -1.50
C LYS A 151 -7.14 -42.18 -0.21
#